data_AF-A0A645ING4-F1
#
_entry.id   AF-A0A645ING4-F1
#
_cell.length_a   1.000
_cell.length_b   1.000
_cell.length_c   1.000
_cell.angle_alpha   90.00
_cell.angle_beta   90.00
_cell.angle_gamma   90.00
#
_symmetry.space_group_name_H-M   'P 1'
#
loop_
_entity.id
_entity.type
_entity.pdbx_description
1 polymer ?
#
loop_
_entity_poly.entity_id
_entity_poly.type
_entity_poly.pdbx_seq_one_letter_code
_entity_poly.pdbx_strand_id
1 'polypeptide(L)'
;MDIWEVANEVNGEWLGANADVVAKMTNAYNIVKAQNKTAAITLYYNQGCWSQSSNEMFKWAETNVPAYMKQGLDYVWISYYEDDCNGLKPNWQQVFDKLRVMFPNSKIGFGEVGTSRKAKKAEYLTRYYTMKITTPNYVGGHFWWYFRQDMVPVTKELWTTLNTAIKAEPR
;
A
#
# COMPACT_ATOMS: atom_id res chain seq x y z
N MET A 1 1.71 -12.05 16.36
CA MET A 1 1.92 -10.93 15.44
C MET A 1 2.47 -11.53 14.18
N ASP A 2 1.69 -11.46 13.10
CA ASP A 2 1.86 -12.33 11.94
C ASP A 2 2.62 -11.65 10.80
N ILE A 3 2.65 -10.32 10.77
CA ILE A 3 3.37 -9.50 9.79
C ILE A 3 4.00 -8.32 10.53
N TRP A 4 5.27 -8.02 10.23
CA TRP A 4 5.97 -6.81 10.65
C TRP A 4 6.10 -5.87 9.47
N GLU A 5 5.37 -4.76 9.49
CA GLU A 5 5.62 -3.66 8.55
C GLU A 5 6.84 -2.88 9.03
N VAL A 6 7.94 -3.00 8.30
CA VAL A 6 9.25 -2.46 8.71
C VAL A 6 9.54 -1.06 8.17
N ALA A 7 8.73 -0.59 7.22
CA ALA A 7 8.78 0.77 6.71
C ALA A 7 7.42 1.13 6.06
N ASN A 8 6.77 2.17 6.58
CA ASN A 8 5.52 2.71 6.03
C ASN A 8 5.81 3.94 5.16
N GLU A 9 5.10 4.04 4.02
CA GLU A 9 5.18 5.14 3.05
C GLU A 9 6.62 5.62 2.81
N VAL A 10 7.56 4.68 2.65
CA VAL A 10 8.99 4.92 2.86
C VAL A 10 9.63 5.86 1.82
N ASN A 11 8.96 6.09 0.69
CA ASN A 11 9.34 7.10 -0.29
C ASN A 11 8.78 8.51 0.00
N GLY A 12 8.13 8.72 1.15
CA GLY A 12 7.54 9.99 1.56
C GLY A 12 8.57 11.09 1.76
N GLU A 13 8.26 12.29 1.27
CA GLU A 13 9.14 13.47 1.34
C GLU A 13 9.24 14.07 2.75
N TRP A 14 8.36 13.66 3.66
CA TRP A 14 8.29 14.12 5.06
C TRP A 14 9.18 13.32 6.03
N LEU A 15 9.89 12.30 5.55
CA LEU A 15 10.65 11.37 6.40
C LEU A 15 12.07 11.86 6.77
N GLY A 16 12.48 13.01 6.24
CA GLY A 16 13.80 13.60 6.47
C GLY A 16 14.86 13.11 5.49
N ALA A 17 16.10 12.94 5.95
CA ALA A 17 17.22 12.58 5.08
C ALA A 17 17.06 11.15 4.53
N ASN A 18 17.10 11.01 3.20
CA ASN A 18 16.88 9.73 2.53
C ASN A 18 17.87 8.63 2.99
N ALA A 19 19.13 8.99 3.27
CA ALA A 19 20.11 8.03 3.78
C ALA A 19 19.68 7.39 5.11
N ASP A 20 19.10 8.18 6.02
CA ASP A 20 18.60 7.69 7.30
C ASP A 20 17.37 6.81 7.11
N VAL A 21 16.48 7.18 6.19
CA VAL A 21 15.29 6.39 5.83
C VAL A 21 15.70 5.00 5.32
N VAL A 22 16.65 4.95 4.36
CA VAL A 22 17.16 3.69 3.81
C VAL A 22 17.87 2.86 4.87
N ALA A 23 18.69 3.48 5.73
CA ALA A 23 19.37 2.78 6.81
C ALA A 23 18.37 2.17 7.82
N LYS A 24 17.33 2.91 8.22
CA LYS A 24 16.29 2.43 9.13
C LYS A 24 15.48 1.28 8.51
N MET A 25 15.02 1.45 7.27
CA MET A 25 14.25 0.44 6.53
C MET A 25 15.04 -0.88 6.43
N THR A 26 16.30 -0.80 5.98
CA THR A 26 17.14 -2.01 5.78
C THR A 26 17.50 -2.68 7.10
N ASN A 27 17.81 -1.92 8.15
CA ASN A 27 18.08 -2.48 9.48
C ASN A 27 16.84 -3.15 10.09
N ALA A 28 15.67 -2.51 10.00
CA ALA A 28 14.42 -3.09 10.50
C ALA A 28 14.07 -4.38 9.76
N TYR A 29 14.20 -4.40 8.42
CA TYR A 29 14.05 -5.60 7.62
C TYR A 29 14.99 -6.73 8.07
N ASN A 30 16.29 -6.43 8.23
CA ASN A 30 17.27 -7.42 8.63
C ASN A 30 16.99 -8.02 10.01
N ILE A 31 16.57 -7.20 10.99
CA ILE A 31 16.19 -7.66 12.33
C ILE A 31 15.00 -8.62 12.28
N VAL A 32 14.00 -8.33 11.45
CA VAL A 32 12.80 -9.16 11.29
C VAL A 32 13.15 -10.48 10.58
N LYS A 33 13.90 -10.43 9.48
CA LYS A 33 14.27 -11.64 8.73
C LYS A 33 15.27 -12.53 9.46
N ALA A 34 16.18 -11.97 10.27
CA ALA A 34 17.07 -12.75 11.13
C ALA A 34 16.31 -13.62 12.15
N GLN A 35 15.05 -13.26 12.47
CA GLN A 35 14.16 -14.03 13.33
C GLN A 35 13.20 -14.93 12.54
N ASN A 36 13.41 -15.10 11.23
CA ASN A 36 12.51 -15.82 10.32
C ASN A 36 11.06 -15.33 10.35
N LYS A 37 10.85 -14.04 10.63
CA LYS A 37 9.52 -13.42 10.67
C LYS A 37 9.14 -12.85 9.30
N THR A 38 7.84 -12.67 9.11
CA THR A 38 7.25 -12.07 7.91
C THR A 38 7.43 -10.56 7.92
N ALA A 39 8.03 -10.03 6.86
CA ALA A 39 8.31 -8.61 6.70
C ALA A 39 7.46 -7.99 5.56
N ALA A 40 7.00 -6.77 5.79
CA ALA A 40 6.28 -5.96 4.81
C ALA A 40 6.88 -4.55 4.72
N ILE A 41 6.76 -3.91 3.57
CA ILE A 41 6.88 -2.45 3.44
C ILE A 41 5.64 -1.89 2.75
N THR A 42 5.36 -0.62 3.00
CA THR A 42 4.35 0.14 2.26
C THR A 42 5.03 1.27 1.49
N LEU A 43 4.71 1.37 0.20
CA LEU A 43 5.15 2.43 -0.70
C LEU A 43 4.00 3.40 -0.94
N TYR A 44 4.26 4.70 -0.92
CA TYR A 44 3.29 5.75 -1.20
C TYR A 44 3.20 6.01 -2.70
N TYR A 45 2.05 5.72 -3.31
CA TYR A 45 1.84 5.97 -4.73
C TYR A 45 1.54 7.45 -4.98
N ASN A 46 2.43 8.14 -5.68
CA ASN A 46 2.41 9.59 -5.83
C ASN A 46 2.58 10.05 -7.28
N GLN A 47 2.05 9.30 -8.24
CA GLN A 47 2.25 9.60 -9.66
C GLN A 47 1.72 10.99 -10.03
N GLY A 48 2.61 11.87 -10.49
CA GLY A 48 2.27 13.23 -10.93
C GLY A 48 1.98 14.21 -9.79
N CYS A 49 2.25 13.84 -8.54
CA CYS A 49 2.00 14.66 -7.35
C CYS A 49 3.16 14.63 -6.35
N TRP A 50 4.37 14.24 -6.78
CA TRP A 50 5.61 14.39 -6.01
C TRP A 50 6.11 15.85 -6.08
N SER A 51 6.78 16.33 -5.03
CA SER A 51 7.56 17.59 -5.11
C SER A 51 8.99 17.32 -5.60
N GLN A 52 9.53 16.15 -5.24
CA GLN A 52 10.84 15.67 -5.67
C GLN A 52 10.69 14.43 -6.54
N SER A 53 11.12 14.50 -7.80
CA SER A 53 10.98 13.36 -8.71
C SER A 53 11.74 12.10 -8.27
N SER A 54 12.72 12.21 -7.37
CA SER A 54 13.41 11.08 -6.74
C SER A 54 12.50 10.25 -5.83
N ASN A 55 11.40 10.83 -5.36
CA ASN A 55 10.45 10.23 -4.43
C ASN A 55 9.23 9.61 -5.13
N GLU A 56 9.17 9.69 -6.46
CA GLU A 56 8.20 8.90 -7.22
C GLU A 56 8.35 7.42 -6.85
N MET A 57 7.23 6.79 -6.49
CA MET A 57 7.17 5.45 -5.88
C MET A 57 8.13 4.44 -6.52
N PHE A 58 8.06 4.26 -7.84
CA PHE A 58 8.89 3.28 -8.52
C PHE A 58 10.35 3.71 -8.62
N LYS A 59 10.64 4.98 -8.93
CA LYS A 59 12.01 5.50 -9.01
C LYS A 59 12.72 5.43 -7.66
N TRP A 60 12.02 5.77 -6.58
CA TRP A 60 12.55 5.69 -5.23
C TRP A 60 12.82 4.23 -4.85
N ALA A 61 11.84 3.34 -5.03
CA ALA A 61 11.99 1.93 -4.69
C ALA A 61 13.08 1.26 -5.51
N GLU A 62 13.22 1.62 -6.79
CA GLU A 62 14.25 1.08 -7.65
C GLU A 62 15.65 1.44 -7.15
N THR A 63 15.84 2.70 -6.77
CA THR A 63 17.13 3.26 -6.34
C THR A 63 17.52 2.80 -4.93
N ASN A 64 16.55 2.72 -4.02
CA ASN A 64 16.83 2.69 -2.58
C ASN A 64 16.55 1.35 -1.89
N VAL A 65 15.69 0.49 -2.45
CA VAL A 65 15.45 -0.84 -1.86
C VAL A 65 16.50 -1.82 -2.40
N PRO A 66 17.37 -2.40 -1.55
CA PRO A 66 18.41 -3.31 -2.02
C PRO A 66 17.84 -4.56 -2.69
N ALA A 67 18.57 -5.14 -3.66
CA ALA A 67 18.12 -6.29 -4.41
C ALA A 67 17.74 -7.50 -3.53
N TYR A 68 18.51 -7.78 -2.47
CA TYR A 68 18.20 -8.87 -1.54
C TYR A 68 16.87 -8.64 -0.81
N MET A 69 16.55 -7.39 -0.49
CA MET A 69 15.30 -7.02 0.17
C MET A 69 14.13 -7.10 -0.82
N LYS A 70 14.29 -6.64 -2.07
CA LYS A 70 13.29 -6.82 -3.14
C LYS A 70 12.93 -8.30 -3.36
N GLN A 71 13.92 -9.19 -3.26
CA GLN A 71 13.71 -10.63 -3.41
C GLN A 71 13.16 -11.31 -2.15
N GLY A 72 13.44 -10.77 -0.96
CA GLY A 72 13.12 -11.43 0.31
C GLY A 72 11.99 -10.79 1.12
N LEU A 73 11.35 -9.73 0.63
CA LEU A 73 10.14 -9.16 1.23
C LEU A 73 8.95 -10.10 1.01
N ASP A 74 8.23 -10.40 2.08
CA ASP A 74 7.06 -11.28 2.02
C ASP A 74 5.83 -10.54 1.49
N TYR A 75 5.71 -9.25 1.83
CA TYR A 75 4.64 -8.36 1.38
C TYR A 75 5.18 -7.00 0.93
N VAL A 76 4.58 -6.44 -0.12
CA VAL A 76 4.78 -5.04 -0.53
C VAL A 76 3.44 -4.41 -0.79
N TRP A 77 3.14 -3.38 -0.02
CA TRP A 77 1.88 -2.68 -0.05
C TRP A 77 2.00 -1.33 -0.77
N ILE A 78 0.86 -0.87 -1.27
CA ILE A 78 0.68 0.49 -1.76
C ILE A 78 -0.22 1.25 -0.80
N SER A 79 0.25 2.40 -0.30
CA SER A 79 -0.60 3.43 0.26
C SER A 79 -1.05 4.38 -0.85
N TYR A 80 -2.35 4.68 -0.89
CA TYR A 80 -2.88 5.66 -1.82
C TYR A 80 -4.11 6.42 -1.33
N TYR A 81 -4.03 7.75 -1.45
CA TYR A 81 -5.10 8.68 -1.18
C TYR A 81 -5.33 9.56 -2.42
N GLU A 82 -6.49 9.41 -3.07
CA GLU A 82 -6.82 10.21 -4.28
C GLU A 82 -6.78 11.72 -4.00
N ASP A 83 -7.17 12.12 -2.79
CA ASP A 83 -7.23 13.52 -2.37
C ASP A 83 -5.84 14.18 -2.33
N ASP A 84 -4.79 13.40 -2.09
CA ASP A 84 -3.42 13.89 -2.00
C ASP A 84 -2.75 13.98 -3.37
N CYS A 85 -3.34 13.34 -4.39
CA CYS A 85 -2.75 13.20 -5.71
C CYS A 85 -3.68 13.69 -6.83
N ASN A 86 -4.21 14.91 -6.69
CA ASN A 86 -5.03 15.60 -7.71
C ASN A 86 -6.28 14.81 -8.16
N GLY A 87 -6.80 13.91 -7.33
CA GLY A 87 -7.95 13.06 -7.68
C GLY A 87 -7.66 12.00 -8.74
N LEU A 88 -6.37 11.70 -8.98
CA LEU A 88 -5.93 10.68 -9.94
C LEU A 88 -6.60 9.33 -9.63
N LYS A 89 -6.89 8.57 -10.69
CA LYS A 89 -7.38 7.19 -10.59
C LYS A 89 -6.45 6.32 -11.43
N PRO A 90 -5.40 5.76 -10.84
CA PRO A 90 -4.40 5.00 -11.58
C PRO A 90 -5.00 3.78 -12.28
N ASN A 91 -4.35 3.34 -13.34
CA ASN A 91 -4.58 1.98 -13.84
C ASN A 91 -3.89 0.99 -12.89
N TRP A 92 -4.61 0.58 -11.85
CA TRP A 92 -4.06 -0.29 -10.80
C TRP A 92 -3.51 -1.62 -11.31
N GLN A 93 -4.11 -2.19 -12.37
CA GLN A 93 -3.59 -3.41 -12.98
C GLN A 93 -2.16 -3.20 -13.46
N GLN A 94 -1.90 -2.14 -14.23
CA GLN A 94 -0.55 -1.82 -14.70
C GLN A 94 0.42 -1.47 -13.57
N VAL A 95 -0.06 -0.79 -12.53
CA VAL A 95 0.77 -0.46 -11.35
C VAL A 95 1.19 -1.73 -10.63
N PHE A 96 0.28 -2.66 -10.36
CA PHE A 96 0.61 -3.92 -9.69
C PHE A 96 1.45 -4.84 -10.59
N ASP A 97 1.21 -4.87 -11.90
CA ASP A 97 2.06 -5.64 -12.83
C ASP A 97 3.52 -5.16 -12.77
N LYS A 98 3.73 -3.84 -12.73
CA LYS A 98 5.08 -3.26 -12.56
C LYS A 98 5.66 -3.57 -11.18
N LEU A 99 4.85 -3.49 -10.12
CA LEU A 99 5.28 -3.80 -8.75
C LEU A 99 5.71 -5.27 -8.63
N ARG A 100 4.97 -6.20 -9.25
CA ARG A 100 5.27 -7.64 -9.28
C ARG A 100 6.58 -7.97 -9.97
N VAL A 101 7.00 -7.17 -10.97
CA VAL A 101 8.32 -7.32 -11.60
C VAL A 101 9.43 -6.89 -10.64
N MET A 102 9.24 -5.77 -9.92
CA MET A 102 10.23 -5.24 -8.98
C MET A 102 10.37 -6.10 -7.72
N PHE A 103 9.27 -6.69 -7.23
CA PHE A 103 9.21 -7.51 -6.01
C PHE A 103 8.67 -8.91 -6.33
N PRO A 104 9.50 -9.79 -6.92
CA PRO A 104 9.00 -10.98 -7.59
C PRO A 104 8.43 -12.07 -6.67
N ASN A 105 8.82 -12.06 -5.40
CA ASN A 105 8.40 -13.08 -4.43
C ASN A 105 7.34 -12.58 -3.44
N SER A 106 7.06 -11.28 -3.46
CA SER A 106 6.14 -10.68 -2.50
C SER A 106 4.69 -10.91 -2.90
N LYS A 107 3.84 -11.06 -1.89
CA LYS A 107 2.41 -10.74 -2.01
C LYS A 107 2.26 -9.22 -2.11
N ILE A 108 1.39 -8.76 -2.99
CA ILE A 108 1.21 -7.34 -3.27
C ILE A 108 -0.24 -6.92 -3.11
N GLY A 109 -0.46 -5.67 -2.78
CA GLY A 109 -1.79 -5.14 -2.57
C GLY A 109 -1.76 -3.72 -2.06
N PHE A 110 -2.88 -3.26 -1.55
CA PHE A 110 -2.93 -2.02 -0.81
C PHE A 110 -2.46 -2.25 0.64
N GLY A 111 -1.96 -1.20 1.27
CA GLY A 111 -1.62 -1.12 2.69
C GLY A 111 -2.43 -0.05 3.37
N GLU A 112 -2.78 0.99 2.60
CA GLU A 112 -3.67 2.05 3.01
C GLU A 112 -4.49 2.54 1.82
N VAL A 113 -5.79 2.66 2.00
CA VAL A 113 -6.69 3.44 1.14
C VAL A 113 -7.68 4.19 2.01
N GLY A 114 -8.12 5.37 1.56
CA GLY A 114 -9.08 6.13 2.33
C GLY A 114 -9.39 7.50 1.74
N THR A 115 -10.26 8.22 2.44
CA THR A 115 -10.51 9.64 2.21
C THR A 115 -11.05 10.28 3.48
N SER A 116 -10.64 11.52 3.75
CA SER A 116 -11.24 12.35 4.80
C SER A 116 -12.59 12.95 4.37
N ARG A 117 -12.88 12.98 3.06
CA ARG A 117 -14.09 13.57 2.50
C ARG A 117 -15.29 12.66 2.73
N LYS A 118 -16.11 13.00 3.73
CA LYS A 118 -17.31 12.24 4.12
C LYS A 118 -18.18 11.80 2.93
N ALA A 119 -18.45 12.70 1.98
CA ALA A 119 -19.31 12.43 0.83
C ALA A 119 -18.71 11.43 -0.19
N LYS A 120 -17.41 11.11 -0.10
CA LYS A 120 -16.70 10.22 -1.02
C LYS A 120 -16.37 8.85 -0.46
N LYS A 121 -16.55 8.65 0.86
CA LYS A 121 -16.17 7.41 1.54
C LYS A 121 -16.82 6.16 0.93
N ALA A 122 -18.14 6.16 0.73
CA ALA A 122 -18.85 5.01 0.17
C ALA A 122 -18.43 4.67 -1.27
N GLU A 123 -18.23 5.71 -2.09
CA GLU A 123 -17.75 5.60 -3.48
C GLU A 123 -16.35 4.97 -3.52
N TYR A 124 -15.43 5.48 -2.69
CA TYR A 124 -14.04 5.03 -2.66
C TYR A 124 -13.96 3.61 -2.13
N LEU A 125 -14.63 3.34 -1.02
CA LEU A 125 -14.71 2.01 -0.43
C LEU A 125 -15.19 0.99 -1.46
N THR A 126 -16.31 1.27 -2.14
CA THR A 126 -16.82 0.37 -3.18
C THR A 126 -15.78 0.17 -4.28
N ARG A 127 -15.20 1.26 -4.80
CA ARG A 127 -14.19 1.20 -5.88
C ARG A 127 -13.02 0.30 -5.53
N TYR A 128 -12.38 0.50 -4.37
CA TYR A 128 -11.18 -0.24 -3.98
C TYR A 128 -11.52 -1.70 -3.66
N TYR A 129 -12.55 -1.96 -2.84
CA TYR A 129 -12.88 -3.32 -2.41
C TYR A 129 -13.57 -4.18 -3.48
N THR A 130 -13.89 -3.65 -4.66
CA THR A 130 -14.40 -4.46 -5.79
C THR A 130 -13.43 -4.50 -6.98
N MET A 131 -12.18 -4.06 -6.81
CA MET A 131 -11.20 -4.08 -7.89
C MET A 131 -10.90 -5.51 -8.34
N LYS A 132 -10.87 -5.72 -9.66
CA LYS A 132 -10.50 -7.00 -10.27
C LYS A 132 -9.09 -6.92 -10.82
N ILE A 133 -8.11 -7.15 -9.95
CA ILE A 133 -6.70 -7.20 -10.33
C ILE A 133 -6.30 -8.66 -10.52
N THR A 134 -5.71 -8.96 -11.68
CA THR A 134 -5.29 -10.33 -12.04
C THR A 134 -3.77 -10.53 -11.95
N THR A 135 -3.03 -9.51 -11.51
CA THR A 135 -1.57 -9.62 -11.31
C THR A 135 -1.26 -10.77 -10.36
N PRO A 136 -0.32 -11.68 -10.71
CA PRO A 136 0.11 -12.73 -9.81
C PRO A 136 0.57 -12.19 -8.45
N ASN A 137 0.21 -12.92 -7.38
CA ASN A 137 0.47 -12.55 -5.98
C ASN A 137 -0.27 -11.30 -5.48
N TYR A 138 -1.19 -10.71 -6.26
CA TYR A 138 -2.11 -9.71 -5.73
C TYR A 138 -3.03 -10.35 -4.70
N VAL A 139 -3.15 -9.75 -3.51
CA VAL A 139 -3.93 -10.28 -2.38
C VAL A 139 -4.96 -9.28 -1.85
N GLY A 140 -5.29 -8.25 -2.62
CA GLY A 140 -6.17 -7.18 -2.16
C GLY A 140 -5.45 -6.23 -1.22
N GLY A 141 -5.62 -6.42 0.09
CA GLY A 141 -4.99 -5.56 1.10
C GLY A 141 -5.65 -4.18 1.22
N HIS A 142 -6.92 -4.02 0.87
CA HIS A 142 -7.62 -2.72 0.89
C HIS A 142 -7.84 -2.12 2.30
N PHE A 143 -6.85 -2.13 3.20
CA PHE A 143 -6.95 -1.61 4.55
C PHE A 143 -7.42 -0.17 4.56
N TRP A 144 -8.69 0.01 4.95
CA TRP A 144 -9.31 1.33 5.02
C TRP A 144 -8.77 2.09 6.23
N TRP A 145 -8.02 3.16 6.00
CA TRP A 145 -7.30 3.90 7.05
C TRP A 145 -8.18 4.35 8.21
N TYR A 146 -9.43 4.73 7.92
CA TYR A 146 -10.39 5.26 8.89
C TYR A 146 -11.38 4.20 9.40
N PHE A 147 -11.06 2.90 9.31
CA PHE A 147 -12.01 1.81 9.54
C PHE A 147 -12.74 1.91 10.88
N ARG A 148 -12.00 2.15 11.97
CA ARG A 148 -12.58 2.27 13.31
C ARG A 148 -13.59 3.41 13.38
N GLN A 149 -13.30 4.54 12.75
CA GLN A 149 -14.15 5.72 12.75
C GLN A 149 -15.37 5.54 11.85
N ASP A 150 -15.22 4.81 10.75
CA ASP A 150 -16.23 4.74 9.70
C ASP A 150 -17.16 3.53 9.81
N MET A 151 -16.67 2.42 10.37
CA MET A 151 -17.32 1.11 10.28
C MET A 151 -17.52 0.43 11.64
N VAL A 152 -17.02 1.03 12.72
CA VAL A 152 -17.20 0.53 14.10
C VAL A 152 -18.04 1.51 14.93
N PRO A 153 -19.15 1.07 15.55
CA PRO A 153 -19.73 -0.28 15.48
C PRO A 153 -20.35 -0.59 14.10
N VAL A 154 -20.63 -1.88 13.86
CA VAL A 154 -21.16 -2.43 12.59
C VAL A 154 -22.53 -1.87 12.16
N THR A 155 -23.16 -1.07 13.02
CA THR A 155 -24.41 -0.36 12.71
C THR A 155 -24.20 0.91 11.88
N LYS A 156 -22.95 1.34 11.66
CA LYS A 156 -22.62 2.48 10.80
C LYS A 156 -22.89 2.16 9.32
N GLU A 157 -23.34 3.15 8.57
CA GLU A 157 -23.72 3.00 7.16
C GLU A 157 -22.60 2.40 6.29
N LEU A 158 -21.35 2.86 6.48
CA LEU A 158 -20.21 2.37 5.69
C LEU A 158 -19.86 0.91 5.97
N TRP A 159 -20.26 0.34 7.11
CA TRP A 159 -20.13 -1.11 7.34
C TRP A 159 -20.98 -1.89 6.33
N THR A 160 -22.22 -1.46 6.07
CA THR A 160 -23.11 -2.09 5.08
C THR A 160 -22.54 -1.99 3.68
N THR A 161 -21.95 -0.85 3.32
CA THR A 161 -21.24 -0.66 2.04
C THR A 161 -20.09 -1.67 1.91
N LEU A 162 -19.24 -1.79 2.94
CA LEU A 162 -18.13 -2.74 2.94
C LEU A 162 -18.60 -4.19 2.83
N ASN A 163 -19.57 -4.59 3.65
CA ASN A 163 -20.10 -5.94 3.67
C ASN A 163 -20.68 -6.34 2.30
N THR A 164 -21.30 -5.39 1.60
CA THR A 164 -21.78 -5.60 0.23
C THR A 164 -20.63 -5.75 -0.75
N ALA A 165 -19.62 -4.87 -0.70
CA ALA A 165 -18.47 -4.90 -1.60
C ALA A 165 -17.70 -6.23 -1.51
N ILE A 166 -17.37 -6.66 -0.29
CA ILE A 166 -16.63 -7.92 -0.05
C ILE A 166 -17.44 -9.15 -0.50
N LYS A 167 -18.78 -9.13 -0.39
CA LYS A 167 -19.62 -10.24 -0.86
C LYS A 167 -19.77 -10.31 -2.37
N ALA A 168 -19.61 -9.18 -3.06
CA ALA A 168 -19.70 -9.10 -4.51
C ALA A 168 -18.41 -9.56 -5.21
N GLU A 169 -17.29 -9.64 -4.48
CA GLU A 169 -16.01 -10.11 -4.99
C GLU A 169 -16.04 -11.66 -5.09
N PRO A 170 -15.91 -12.26 -6.29
CA PRO A 170 -15.72 -13.69 -6.42
C PRO A 170 -14.38 -14.05 -5.75
N ARG A 171 -14.41 -14.93 -4.75
CA ARG A 171 -13.20 -15.45 -4.12
C ARG A 171 -12.40 -16.33 -5.07
#